data_AF-A0A1D6I059-F1
#
_entry.id   AF-A0A1D6I059-F1
#
_cell.length_a   1.000
_cell.length_b   1.000
_cell.length_c   1.000
_cell.angle_alpha   90.00
_cell.angle_beta   90.00
_cell.angle_gamma   90.00
#
_symmetry.space_group_name_H-M   'P 1'
#
loop_
_entity.id
_entity.type
_entity.pdbx_description
1 polymer ?
#
loop_
_entity_poly.entity_id
_entity_poly.type
_entity_poly.pdbx_seq_one_letter_code
_entity_poly.pdbx_strand_id
1 'polypeptide(L)'
;MKKLVQDLSVIEAALRTSSKLVVSSNGKRVRRLHPLPHKELKDSKKSTVLVENLPPDFSMESIQEKIATVGKFSQAHVLIEYEVVEAAEK
;
A
#
# COMPACT_ATOMS: atom_id res chain seq x y z
N MET A 1 0.16 9.59 0.33
CA MET A 1 -0.63 10.55 1.14
C MET A 1 -0.36 11.99 0.75
N LYS A 2 0.87 12.51 0.86
CA LYS A 2 1.18 13.92 0.48
C LYS A 2 0.84 14.29 -0.98
N LYS A 3 0.87 13.30 -1.91
CA LYS A 3 0.44 13.43 -3.32
C LYS A 3 -1.09 13.52 -3.49
N LEU A 4 -1.89 13.00 -2.55
CA LEU A 4 -3.35 12.97 -2.65
C LEU A 4 -3.98 14.27 -2.14
N VAL A 5 -3.78 14.57 -0.86
CA VAL A 5 -4.38 15.72 -0.19
C VAL A 5 -3.44 16.20 0.91
N GLN A 6 -3.34 17.52 1.08
CA GLN A 6 -2.54 18.15 2.15
C GLN A 6 -3.41 18.90 3.18
N ASP A 7 -4.65 19.24 2.83
CA ASP A 7 -5.60 19.85 3.76
C ASP A 7 -6.01 18.87 4.85
N LEU A 8 -5.63 19.20 6.09
CA LEU A 8 -5.91 18.41 7.27
C LEU A 8 -7.41 18.30 7.55
N SER A 9 -8.21 19.32 7.22
CA SER A 9 -9.65 19.34 7.47
C SER A 9 -10.37 18.31 6.61
N VAL A 10 -9.96 18.20 5.34
CA VAL A 10 -10.48 17.20 4.39
C VAL A 10 -10.05 15.79 4.83
N ILE A 11 -8.79 15.63 5.24
CA ILE A 11 -8.29 14.35 5.74
C ILE A 11 -9.06 13.94 7.00
N GLU A 12 -9.25 14.85 7.94
CA GLU A 12 -9.98 14.61 9.19
C GLU A 12 -11.43 14.17 8.93
N ALA A 13 -12.15 14.89 8.06
CA ALA A 13 -13.52 14.56 7.67
C ALA A 13 -13.60 13.17 7.02
N ALA A 14 -12.71 12.86 6.08
CA ALA A 14 -12.67 11.56 5.42
C ALA A 14 -12.32 10.42 6.38
N LEU A 15 -11.41 10.63 7.34
CA LEU A 15 -11.04 9.61 8.32
C LEU A 15 -12.16 9.31 9.32
N ARG A 16 -13.03 10.28 9.63
CA ARG A 16 -14.19 10.07 10.50
C ARG A 16 -15.28 9.19 9.88
N THR A 17 -15.34 9.06 8.56
CA THR A 17 -16.30 8.15 7.89
C THR A 17 -15.80 6.70 7.86
N SER A 18 -14.55 6.45 8.26
CA SER A 18 -13.95 5.12 8.25
C SER A 18 -14.51 4.21 9.35
N SER A 19 -14.84 2.98 9.00
CA SER A 19 -15.19 1.93 9.98
C SER A 19 -13.99 1.29 10.68
N LYS A 20 -12.75 1.64 10.31
CA LYS A 20 -11.52 0.99 10.81
C LYS A 20 -10.69 1.87 11.73
N LEU A 21 -10.96 3.17 11.76
CA LEU A 21 -10.14 4.18 12.43
C LEU A 21 -11.00 5.03 13.37
N VAL A 22 -10.35 5.63 14.36
CA VAL A 22 -10.95 6.60 15.28
C VAL A 22 -10.07 7.84 15.28
N VAL A 23 -10.69 9.01 15.10
CA VAL A 23 -10.05 10.32 15.17
C VAL A 23 -10.27 10.90 16.58
N SER A 24 -9.25 11.52 17.16
CA SER A 24 -9.38 12.22 18.45
C SER A 24 -10.37 13.38 18.36
N SER A 25 -10.93 13.79 19.50
CA SER A 25 -11.87 14.91 19.57
C SER A 25 -11.32 16.20 18.94
N ASN A 26 -10.03 16.46 19.09
CA ASN A 26 -9.33 17.62 18.52
C ASN A 26 -8.88 17.45 17.06
N GLY A 27 -9.18 16.33 16.38
CA GLY A 27 -8.82 16.09 14.98
C GLY A 27 -7.35 15.75 14.70
N LYS A 28 -6.46 15.86 15.70
CA LYS A 28 -5.00 15.82 15.48
C LYS A 28 -4.37 14.43 15.51
N ARG A 29 -5.07 13.42 16.04
CA ARG A 29 -4.55 12.06 16.21
C ARG A 29 -5.54 11.04 15.67
N VAL A 30 -4.99 9.97 15.11
CA VAL A 30 -5.76 8.87 14.53
C VAL A 30 -5.22 7.58 15.10
N ARG A 31 -6.11 6.66 15.46
CA ARG A 31 -5.76 5.31 15.89
C ARG A 31 -6.66 4.29 15.21
N ARG A 32 -6.24 3.03 15.21
CA ARG A 32 -7.12 1.93 14.79
C ARG A 32 -8.26 1.76 15.80
N LEU A 33 -9.44 1.46 15.28
CA LEU A 33 -10.59 1.08 16.10
C LEU A 33 -10.34 -0.27 16.79
N HIS A 34 -9.83 -1.24 16.02
CA HIS A 34 -9.51 -2.58 16.52
C HIS A 34 -7.99 -2.81 16.55
N PRO A 35 -7.49 -3.54 17.57
CA PRO A 35 -6.10 -4.00 17.62
C PRO A 35 -5.68 -4.74 16.35
N LEU A 36 -4.38 -4.92 16.18
CA LEU A 36 -3.86 -5.82 15.15
C LEU A 36 -4.38 -7.25 15.43
N PRO A 37 -4.93 -7.95 14.44
CA PRO A 37 -5.27 -9.36 14.61
C PRO A 37 -3.99 -10.14 14.93
N HIS A 38 -4.09 -11.14 15.81
CA HIS A 38 -2.98 -12.04 16.08
C HIS A 38 -2.57 -12.73 14.78
N LYS A 39 -1.25 -12.81 14.56
CA LYS A 39 -0.61 -13.23 13.30
C LYS A 39 -0.99 -14.65 12.86
N GLU A 40 -1.56 -15.45 13.74
CA GLU A 40 -1.95 -16.85 13.54
C GLU A 40 -3.20 -17.03 12.65
N LEU A 41 -4.01 -15.99 12.41
CA LEU A 41 -5.34 -16.18 11.83
C LEU A 41 -5.37 -16.41 10.31
N LYS A 42 -4.32 -16.06 9.55
CA LYS A 42 -4.20 -16.35 8.11
C LYS A 42 -2.74 -16.49 7.69
N ASP A 43 -2.41 -17.64 7.12
CA ASP A 43 -1.11 -17.87 6.46
C ASP A 43 -1.02 -16.99 5.20
N SER A 44 -0.30 -15.86 5.31
CA SER A 44 -0.16 -14.90 4.22
C SER A 44 0.43 -15.53 2.97
N LYS A 45 1.27 -16.57 3.11
CA LYS A 45 1.90 -17.26 1.98
C LYS A 45 0.89 -17.89 1.04
N LYS A 46 -0.25 -18.36 1.56
CA LYS A 46 -1.32 -18.97 0.74
C LYS A 46 -2.00 -17.98 -0.20
N SER A 47 -1.92 -16.69 0.11
CA SER A 47 -2.50 -15.61 -0.69
C SER A 47 -1.45 -14.74 -1.39
N THR A 48 -0.17 -15.10 -1.29
CA THR A 48 0.92 -14.39 -1.98
C THR A 48 1.15 -15.03 -3.34
N VAL A 49 1.22 -14.21 -4.38
CA VAL A 49 1.56 -14.63 -5.74
C VAL A 49 2.81 -13.89 -6.21
N LEU A 50 3.66 -14.57 -6.98
CA LEU A 50 4.80 -13.97 -7.65
C LEU A 50 4.37 -13.51 -9.05
N VAL A 51 4.75 -12.29 -9.42
CA VAL A 51 4.53 -11.74 -10.75
C VAL A 51 5.88 -11.26 -11.27
N GLU A 52 6.30 -11.82 -12.39
CA GLU A 52 7.54 -11.47 -13.09
C GLU A 52 7.22 -10.77 -14.41
N ASN A 53 8.25 -10.26 -15.08
CA ASN A 53 8.14 -9.62 -16.40
C ASN A 53 7.15 -8.44 -16.42
N LEU A 54 7.23 -7.59 -15.39
CA LEU A 54 6.49 -6.33 -15.37
C LEU A 54 6.94 -5.45 -16.55
N PRO A 55 6.02 -4.67 -17.16
CA PRO A 55 6.39 -3.68 -18.17
C PRO A 55 7.49 -2.75 -17.65
N PRO A 56 8.44 -2.31 -18.48
CA PRO A 56 9.58 -1.48 -18.04
C PRO A 56 9.15 -0.13 -17.43
N ASP A 57 7.98 0.36 -17.80
CA ASP A 57 7.36 1.61 -17.34
C ASP A 57 6.26 1.38 -16.27
N PHE A 58 6.31 0.26 -15.56
CA PHE A 58 5.29 -0.06 -14.55
C PHE A 58 5.19 1.02 -13.46
N SER A 59 3.96 1.25 -12.99
CA SER A 59 3.69 2.05 -11.81
C SER A 59 2.84 1.27 -10.81
N MET A 60 2.97 1.58 -9.52
CA MET A 60 2.12 0.97 -8.49
C MET A 60 0.62 1.19 -8.76
N GLU A 61 0.27 2.35 -9.33
CA GLU A 61 -1.09 2.72 -9.70
C GLU A 61 -1.61 1.79 -10.81
N SER A 62 -0.83 1.57 -11.88
CA SER A 62 -1.20 0.66 -12.99
C SER A 62 -1.31 -0.81 -12.56
N ILE A 63 -0.43 -1.27 -11.66
CA ILE A 63 -0.47 -2.63 -11.10
C ILE A 63 -1.74 -2.80 -10.26
N GLN A 64 -2.01 -1.85 -9.38
CA GLN A 64 -3.20 -1.84 -8.55
C GLN A 64 -4.48 -1.87 -9.38
N GLU A 65 -4.57 -1.07 -10.45
CA GLU A 65 -5.72 -1.03 -11.35
C GLU A 65 -5.98 -2.40 -11.99
N LYS A 66 -4.95 -3.03 -12.56
CA LYS A 66 -5.07 -4.36 -13.18
C LYS A 66 -5.50 -5.41 -12.16
N ILE A 67 -4.88 -5.45 -10.98
CA ILE A 67 -5.19 -6.46 -9.95
C ILE A 67 -6.60 -6.24 -9.36
N ALA A 68 -7.03 -4.98 -9.23
CA ALA A 68 -8.36 -4.65 -8.69
C ALA A 68 -9.51 -5.26 -9.50
N THR A 69 -9.31 -5.53 -10.79
CA THR A 69 -10.31 -6.21 -11.64
C THR A 69 -10.58 -7.66 -11.24
N VAL A 70 -9.58 -8.33 -10.65
CA VAL A 70 -9.64 -9.75 -10.27
C VAL A 70 -10.01 -9.92 -8.79
N GLY A 71 -9.72 -8.91 -7.96
CA GLY A 71 -10.14 -8.93 -6.57
C GLY A 71 -9.49 -7.88 -5.69
N LYS A 72 -9.74 -8.01 -4.39
CA LYS A 72 -9.13 -7.14 -3.38
C LYS A 72 -7.72 -7.61 -3.09
N PHE A 73 -6.75 -6.72 -3.27
CA PHE A 73 -5.37 -6.93 -2.84
C PHE A 73 -5.08 -6.11 -1.58
N SER A 74 -4.14 -6.59 -0.75
CA SER A 74 -3.84 -5.97 0.55
C SER A 74 -2.43 -5.39 0.63
N GLN A 75 -1.47 -5.99 -0.07
CA GLN A 75 -0.07 -5.60 -0.05
C GLN A 75 0.58 -5.99 -1.38
N ALA A 76 1.55 -5.20 -1.80
CA ALA A 76 2.43 -5.50 -2.92
C ALA A 76 3.87 -5.18 -2.51
N HIS A 77 4.80 -6.03 -2.94
CA HIS A 77 6.24 -5.82 -2.79
C HIS A 77 6.84 -5.92 -4.19
N VAL A 78 7.62 -4.92 -4.58
CA VAL A 78 8.31 -4.91 -5.87
C VAL A 78 9.78 -5.16 -5.59
N LEU A 79 10.31 -6.22 -6.19
CA LEU A 79 11.73 -6.52 -6.18
C LEU A 79 12.31 -5.99 -7.48
N ILE A 80 13.28 -5.09 -7.37
CA ILE A 80 14.02 -4.56 -8.52
C ILE A 80 15.40 -5.18 -8.46
N GLU A 81 15.72 -6.01 -9.45
CA GLU A 81 17.09 -6.45 -9.69
C GLU A 81 17.81 -5.35 -10.46
N TYR A 82 18.93 -4.87 -9.91
CA TYR A 82 19.81 -3.95 -10.59
C TYR A 82 20.98 -4.75 -11.16
N GLU A 83 21.22 -4.64 -12.45
CA GLU A 83 22.47 -5.12 -13.05
C GLU A 83 23.57 -4.11 -12.72
N VAL A 84 24.60 -4.54 -11.98
CA VAL A 84 25.79 -3.70 -11.74
C VAL A 84 26.58 -3.70 -13.03
N VAL A 85 26.39 -2.65 -13.84
CA VAL A 85 27.22 -2.45 -15.03
C VAL A 85 28.59 -1.98 -14.52
N GLU A 86 29.57 -2.88 -14.46
CA GLU A 86 30.97 -2.50 -14.24
C GLU A 86 31.37 -1.54 -15.36
N ALA A 87 31.56 -0.27 -15.01
CA ALA A 87 32.09 0.72 -15.92
C ALA A 87 33.53 0.32 -16.25
N ALA A 88 33.74 -0.15 -17.48
CA ALA A 88 35.07 -0.35 -18.03
C ALA A 88 35.76 1.02 -18.12
N GLU A 89 36.59 1.31 -17.12
CA GLU A 89 37.53 2.42 -17.15
C GLU A 89 38.54 2.17 -18.28
N LYS A 90 38.63 3.10 -19.22
CA LYS A 90 39.57 3.10 -20.36
C LYS A 90 40.49 4.30 -20.24
#